data_AF-A0A7C5LB43-F1
#
_entry.id   AF-A0A7C5LB43-F1
#
_cell.length_a   1.000
_cell.length_b   1.000
_cell.length_c   1.000
_cell.angle_alpha   90.00
_cell.angle_beta   90.00
_cell.angle_gamma   90.00
#
_symmetry.space_group_name_H-M   'P 1'
#
loop_
_entity.id
_entity.type
_entity.pdbx_description
1 polymer ?
#
loop_
_entity_poly.entity_id
_entity_poly.type
_entity_poly.pdbx_seq_one_letter_code
_entity_poly.pdbx_strand_id
1 'polypeptide(L)'
;MRTEKIIVASLQEAVEELKRTYGDNAIVLSSRVVRRRRWRFLPFFKTTLLEVTVGIPENESDFQREFEEKLKVYEELERLRSTLSEVMKNVKVQEERDQPRQEEEEGFSLRAQRIISRMVYRGVRKDIAR
;
A
#
# COMPACT_ATOMS: atom_id res chain seq x y z
N MET A 1 -16.88 -18.57 -1.68
CA MET A 1 -16.88 -20.06 -1.74
C MET A 1 -17.16 -20.49 -3.18
N ARG A 2 -16.26 -21.26 -3.77
CA ARG A 2 -16.40 -21.80 -5.14
C ARG A 2 -16.98 -23.20 -5.08
N THR A 3 -17.77 -23.57 -6.09
CA THR A 3 -18.34 -24.92 -6.18
C THR A 3 -17.91 -25.61 -7.45
N GLU A 4 -17.49 -26.86 -7.31
CA GLU A 4 -17.06 -27.70 -8.43
C GLU A 4 -17.69 -29.08 -8.34
N LYS A 5 -17.77 -29.75 -9.49
CA LYS A 5 -18.36 -31.08 -9.61
C LYS A 5 -17.31 -32.06 -10.08
N ILE A 6 -17.13 -33.13 -9.33
CA ILE A 6 -16.22 -34.24 -9.66
C ILE A 6 -17.03 -35.52 -9.87
N ILE A 7 -16.57 -36.38 -10.78
CA ILE A 7 -17.20 -37.67 -11.06
C ILE A 7 -16.19 -38.75 -10.68
N VAL A 8 -16.50 -39.50 -9.63
CA VAL A 8 -15.61 -40.53 -9.06
C VAL A 8 -16.35 -41.86 -8.91
N ALA A 9 -15.64 -42.95 -8.66
CA ALA A 9 -16.27 -44.26 -8.46
C ALA A 9 -16.82 -44.42 -7.03
N SER A 10 -16.22 -43.77 -6.04
CA SER A 10 -16.61 -43.87 -4.63
C SER A 10 -16.46 -42.56 -3.85
N LEU A 11 -17.12 -42.45 -2.69
CA LEU A 11 -16.94 -41.32 -1.78
C LEU A 11 -15.51 -41.21 -1.25
N GLN A 12 -14.85 -42.35 -1.01
CA GLN A 12 -13.47 -42.40 -0.51
C GLN A 12 -12.49 -41.80 -1.52
N GLU A 13 -12.61 -42.22 -2.78
CA GLU A 13 -11.85 -41.66 -3.89
C GLU A 13 -12.10 -40.16 -4.05
N ALA A 14 -13.36 -39.71 -3.89
CA ALA A 14 -13.69 -38.30 -3.86
C ALA A 14 -12.91 -37.54 -2.78
N VAL A 15 -12.88 -38.05 -1.55
CA VAL A 15 -12.20 -37.40 -0.42
C VAL A 15 -10.69 -37.37 -0.61
N GLU A 16 -10.10 -38.44 -1.15
CA GLU A 16 -8.66 -38.48 -1.44
C GLU A 16 -8.28 -37.50 -2.54
N GLU A 17 -9.05 -37.45 -3.62
CA GLU A 17 -8.83 -36.52 -4.74
C GLU A 17 -9.05 -35.06 -4.31
N LEU A 18 -10.01 -34.83 -3.42
CA LEU A 18 -10.27 -33.55 -2.78
C LEU A 18 -9.10 -33.06 -1.95
N LYS A 19 -8.62 -33.89 -1.03
CA LYS A 19 -7.47 -33.56 -0.19
C LYS A 19 -6.22 -33.30 -1.01
N ARG A 20 -6.02 -34.07 -2.08
CA ARG A 20 -4.87 -33.90 -2.98
C ARG A 20 -4.94 -32.60 -3.76
N THR A 21 -6.12 -32.21 -4.23
CA THR A 21 -6.28 -31.06 -5.14
C THR A 21 -6.47 -29.74 -4.40
N TYR A 22 -7.24 -29.74 -3.31
CA TYR A 22 -7.71 -28.54 -2.61
C TYR A 22 -7.29 -28.47 -1.12
N GLY A 23 -6.59 -29.49 -0.62
CA GLY A 23 -6.16 -29.57 0.78
C GLY A 23 -7.31 -29.93 1.74
N ASP A 24 -7.05 -29.79 3.04
CA ASP A 24 -7.98 -30.20 4.10
C ASP A 24 -9.21 -29.29 4.25
N ASN A 25 -9.22 -28.13 3.58
CA ASN A 25 -10.29 -27.14 3.69
C ASN A 25 -11.49 -27.43 2.76
N ALA A 26 -11.38 -28.39 1.83
CA ALA A 26 -12.46 -28.69 0.90
C ALA A 26 -13.61 -29.46 1.58
N ILE A 27 -14.84 -29.00 1.35
CA ILE A 27 -16.04 -29.57 1.97
C ILE A 27 -16.89 -30.26 0.90
N VAL A 28 -17.32 -31.49 1.17
CA VAL A 28 -18.31 -32.17 0.33
C VAL A 28 -19.71 -31.62 0.67
N LEU A 29 -20.34 -30.97 -0.31
CA LEU A 29 -21.66 -30.35 -0.12
C LEU A 29 -22.79 -31.33 -0.45
N SER A 30 -22.66 -32.06 -1.55
CA SER A 30 -23.66 -33.05 -1.96
C SER A 30 -23.03 -34.17 -2.76
N SER A 31 -23.66 -35.34 -2.72
CA SER A 31 -23.31 -36.46 -3.58
C SER A 31 -24.56 -37.02 -4.24
N ARG A 32 -24.43 -37.37 -5.52
CA ARG A 32 -25.51 -37.96 -6.32
C ARG A 32 -24.96 -39.15 -7.09
N VAL A 33 -25.70 -40.26 -7.06
CA VAL A 33 -25.38 -41.42 -7.88
C VAL A 33 -25.86 -41.19 -9.31
N VAL A 34 -24.95 -41.30 -10.27
CA VAL A 34 -25.21 -41.12 -11.70
C VAL A 34 -24.88 -42.40 -12.45
N ARG A 35 -25.81 -42.89 -13.26
CA ARG A 35 -25.59 -44.06 -14.13
C ARG A 35 -25.12 -43.58 -15.50
N ARG A 36 -23.87 -43.83 -15.86
CA ARG A 36 -23.30 -43.50 -17.17
C ARG A 36 -23.27 -44.74 -18.06
N ARG A 37 -23.68 -44.61 -19.32
CA ARG A 37 -23.52 -45.69 -20.31
C ARG A 37 -22.05 -45.78 -20.71
N ARG A 38 -21.46 -46.96 -20.59
CA ARG A 38 -20.07 -47.21 -20.99
C ARG A 38 -19.89 -47.16 -22.51
N TRP A 39 -20.92 -47.59 -23.26
CA TRP A 39 -20.97 -47.49 -24.72
C TRP A 39 -22.32 -46.97 -25.19
N ARG A 40 -22.32 -46.12 -26.24
CA ARG A 40 -23.55 -45.57 -26.82
C ARG A 40 -24.46 -46.63 -27.45
N PHE A 41 -23.89 -47.75 -27.90
CA PHE A 41 -24.60 -48.77 -28.69
C PHE A 41 -25.07 -50.01 -27.93
N LEU A 42 -24.57 -50.24 -26.71
CA LEU A 42 -24.85 -51.48 -25.96
C LEU A 42 -25.62 -51.14 -24.65
N PRO A 43 -26.90 -51.54 -24.50
CA PRO A 43 -27.77 -51.04 -23.44
C PRO A 43 -27.50 -51.66 -22.05
N PHE A 44 -26.70 -52.73 -21.98
CA PHE A 44 -26.54 -53.54 -20.77
C PHE A 44 -25.38 -53.12 -19.87
N PHE A 45 -24.39 -52.37 -20.39
CA PHE A 45 -23.21 -51.96 -19.61
C PHE A 45 -23.34 -50.50 -19.12
N LYS A 46 -24.14 -50.31 -18.07
CA LYS A 46 -24.21 -49.05 -17.31
C LYS A 46 -23.23 -49.14 -16.14
N THR A 47 -22.38 -48.13 -15.98
CA THR A 47 -21.56 -47.96 -14.79
C THR A 47 -22.24 -46.95 -13.85
N THR A 48 -22.31 -47.30 -12.58
CA THR A 48 -22.70 -46.38 -11.52
C THR A 48 -21.47 -45.58 -11.11
N LEU A 49 -21.57 -44.26 -11.19
CA LEU A 49 -20.56 -43.31 -10.74
C LEU A 49 -21.20 -42.37 -9.72
N LEU A 50 -20.36 -41.67 -8.96
CA LEU A 50 -20.75 -40.70 -7.97
C LEU A 50 -20.38 -39.31 -8.48
N GLU A 51 -21.37 -38.45 -8.70
CA GLU A 51 -21.17 -37.02 -8.89
C GLU A 51 -21.14 -36.35 -7.52
N VAL A 52 -19.99 -35.79 -7.15
CA VAL A 52 -19.80 -35.09 -5.88
C VAL A 52 -19.67 -33.61 -6.17
N THR A 53 -20.50 -32.80 -5.50
CA THR A 53 -20.37 -31.35 -5.50
C THR A 53 -19.54 -30.94 -4.30
N VAL A 54 -18.47 -30.22 -4.58
CA VAL A 54 -17.48 -29.78 -3.62
C VAL A 54 -17.62 -28.27 -3.43
N GLY A 55 -17.59 -27.82 -2.18
CA GLY A 55 -17.38 -26.45 -1.80
C GLY A 55 -15.91 -26.23 -1.47
N ILE A 56 -15.25 -25.37 -2.24
CA ILE A 56 -13.91 -24.88 -1.94
C ILE A 56 -14.11 -23.55 -1.22
N PRO A 57 -13.86 -23.47 0.10
CA PRO A 57 -13.84 -22.18 0.77
C PRO A 57 -12.75 -21.34 0.10
N GLU A 58 -13.11 -20.13 -0.32
CA GLU A 58 -12.07 -19.16 -0.68
C GLU A 58 -11.38 -18.85 0.64
N ASN A 59 -10.08 -19.12 0.72
CA ASN A 59 -9.30 -18.86 1.92
C ASN A 59 -9.38 -17.36 2.25
N GLU A 60 -10.36 -16.95 3.05
CA GLU A 60 -10.48 -15.61 3.59
C GLU A 60 -9.22 -15.21 4.37
N SER A 61 -8.45 -16.20 4.86
CA SER A 61 -7.16 -16.02 5.51
C SER A 61 -6.11 -15.37 4.61
N ASP A 62 -6.12 -15.62 3.31
CA ASP A 62 -5.09 -15.07 2.40
C ASP A 62 -5.40 -13.61 2.07
N PHE A 63 -6.69 -13.26 1.90
CA PHE A 63 -7.09 -11.85 1.75
C PHE A 63 -6.87 -11.04 3.02
N GLN A 64 -7.23 -11.58 4.19
CA GLN A 64 -7.01 -10.91 5.46
C GLN A 64 -5.52 -10.70 5.74
N ARG A 65 -4.67 -11.70 5.44
CA ARG A 65 -3.21 -11.55 5.54
C ARG A 65 -2.66 -10.49 4.60
N GLU A 66 -3.02 -10.52 3.33
CA GLU A 66 -2.59 -9.48 2.38
C GLU A 66 -3.09 -8.08 2.77
N PHE A 67 -4.29 -8.00 3.34
CA PHE A 67 -4.87 -6.74 3.80
C PHE A 67 -4.15 -6.20 5.04
N GLU A 68 -3.84 -7.06 6.03
CA GLU A 68 -3.04 -6.71 7.20
C GLU A 68 -1.61 -6.30 6.84
N GLU A 69 -0.98 -7.00 5.89
CA GLU A 69 0.33 -6.63 5.37
C GLU A 69 0.30 -5.25 4.71
N LYS A 70 -0.72 -4.95 3.90
CA LYS A 70 -0.91 -3.63 3.29
C LYS A 70 -1.13 -2.55 4.35
N LEU A 71 -1.93 -2.81 5.38
CA LEU A 71 -2.15 -1.90 6.51
C LEU A 71 -0.84 -1.56 7.23
N LYS A 72 0.00 -2.55 7.51
CA LYS A 72 1.33 -2.34 8.14
C LYS A 72 2.22 -1.43 7.30
N VAL A 73 2.25 -1.62 5.97
CA VAL A 73 3.01 -0.76 5.06
C VAL A 73 2.52 0.70 5.12
N TYR A 74 1.21 0.92 5.21
CA TYR A 74 0.66 2.27 5.37
C TYR A 74 1.05 2.90 6.72
N GLU A 75 0.99 2.14 7.81
CA GLU A 75 1.46 2.62 9.14
C GLU A 75 2.95 2.97 9.12
N GLU A 76 3.78 2.16 8.46
CA GLU A 76 5.21 2.42 8.30
C GLU A 76 5.47 3.69 7.48
N LEU A 77 4.72 3.91 6.40
CA LEU A 77 4.78 5.15 5.62
C LEU A 77 4.38 6.38 6.45
N GLU A 78 3.39 6.24 7.32
CA GLU A 78 2.96 7.33 8.19
C GLU A 78 4.02 7.66 9.26
N ARG A 79 4.67 6.64 9.83
CA ARG A 79 5.82 6.81 10.73
C ARG A 79 7.04 7.40 10.02
N LEU A 80 7.29 7.04 8.77
CA LEU A 80 8.33 7.66 7.96
C LEU A 80 8.00 9.14 7.70
N ARG A 81 6.75 9.46 7.40
CA ARG A 81 6.32 10.85 7.21
C ARG A 81 6.46 11.67 8.49
N SER A 82 6.11 11.11 9.65
CA SER A 82 6.26 11.82 10.94
C SER A 82 7.72 12.06 11.29
N THR A 83 8.57 11.05 11.13
CA THR A 83 10.02 11.18 11.37
C THR A 83 10.67 12.17 10.40
N LEU A 84 10.30 12.18 9.12
CA LEU A 84 10.76 13.19 8.16
C LEU A 84 10.33 14.60 8.56
N SER A 85 9.09 14.76 9.03
CA SER A 85 8.57 16.03 9.54
C SER A 85 9.34 16.52 10.77
N GLU A 86 9.68 15.63 11.69
CA GLU A 86 10.51 15.94 12.87
C GLU A 86 11.95 16.30 12.49
N VAL A 87 12.57 15.55 11.57
CA VAL A 87 13.90 15.87 11.05
C VAL A 87 13.89 17.23 10.35
N MET A 88 12.89 17.53 9.52
CA MET A 88 12.74 18.85 8.89
C MET A 88 12.57 19.98 9.90
N LYS A 89 11.82 19.76 10.99
CA LYS A 89 11.70 20.74 12.07
C LYS A 89 13.03 20.95 12.78
N ASN A 90 13.78 19.88 13.04
CA ASN A 90 15.08 19.95 13.70
C ASN A 90 16.13 20.64 12.81
N VAL A 91 16.09 20.43 11.49
CA VAL A 91 16.95 21.14 10.53
C VAL A 91 16.60 22.62 10.47
N LYS A 92 15.31 22.99 10.42
CA LYS A 92 14.88 24.41 10.50
C LYS A 92 15.34 25.09 11.79
N VAL A 93 15.26 24.40 12.93
CA VAL A 93 15.70 24.93 14.22
C VAL A 93 17.24 25.01 14.31
N GLN A 94 17.97 24.14 13.61
CA GLN A 94 19.43 24.26 13.47
C GLN A 94 19.83 25.45 12.61
N GLU A 95 19.15 25.70 11.48
CA GLU A 95 19.39 26.90 10.66
C GLU A 95 19.11 28.22 11.42
N GLU A 96 18.18 28.23 12.37
CA GLU A 96 17.94 29.38 13.26
C GLU A 96 19.01 29.54 14.36
N ARG A 97 19.72 28.46 14.75
CA ARG A 97 20.78 28.49 15.77
C ARG A 97 22.18 28.73 15.21
N ASP A 98 22.42 28.33 13.96
CA ASP A 98 23.70 28.51 13.25
C ASP A 98 23.76 29.83 12.44
N GLN A 99 22.78 30.72 12.59
CA GLN A 99 23.00 32.11 12.19
C GLN A 99 24.09 32.69 13.10
N PRO A 100 25.27 33.09 12.57
CA PRO A 100 26.11 34.01 13.32
C PRO A 100 25.23 35.22 13.59
N ARG A 101 25.27 35.75 14.82
CA ARG A 101 24.71 37.07 15.12
C ARG A 101 25.06 37.98 13.96
N GLN A 102 24.05 38.37 13.18
CA GLN A 102 24.16 39.55 12.34
C GLN A 102 24.30 40.72 13.32
N GLU A 103 25.54 40.99 13.70
CA GLU A 103 25.96 42.36 13.94
C GLU A 103 25.70 43.09 12.63
N GLU A 104 24.56 43.79 12.53
CA GLU A 104 24.24 44.87 11.58
C GLU A 104 22.74 45.17 11.73
N GLU A 105 22.25 46.37 12.03
CA GLU A 105 22.81 47.69 11.79
C GLU A 105 22.55 48.59 13.01
N GLU A 106 23.60 49.03 13.71
CA GLU A 106 23.52 50.32 14.40
C GLU A 106 23.34 51.38 13.31
N GLY A 107 22.09 51.64 12.95
CA GLY A 107 21.75 52.69 12.00
C GLY A 107 22.46 53.97 12.42
N PHE A 108 23.24 54.55 11.49
CA PHE A 108 23.96 55.78 11.73
C PHE A 108 23.06 56.79 12.44
N SER A 109 23.55 57.39 13.54
CA SER A 109 22.87 58.46 14.27
C SER A 109 22.18 59.41 13.28
N LEU A 110 20.94 59.81 13.57
CA LEU A 110 20.15 60.74 12.74
C LEU A 110 20.94 61.97 12.27
N ARG A 111 21.95 62.37 13.04
CA ARG A 111 22.88 63.45 12.70
C ARG A 111 23.84 63.09 11.56
N ALA A 112 24.39 61.88 11.57
CA ALA A 112 25.27 61.36 10.53
C ALA A 112 24.51 61.17 9.20
N GLN A 113 23.29 60.66 9.24
CA GLN A 113 22.43 60.56 8.04
C GLN A 113 22.16 61.93 7.39
N ARG A 114 21.92 62.98 8.20
CA ARG A 114 21.76 64.35 7.69
C ARG A 114 23.04 64.94 7.09
N ILE A 115 24.20 64.56 7.61
CA ILE A 115 25.48 65.01 7.06
C ILE A 115 25.73 64.35 5.71
N ILE A 116 25.52 63.03 5.62
CA ILE A 116 25.65 62.26 4.38
C ILE A 116 24.70 62.82 3.32
N SER A 117 23.42 63.04 3.65
CA SER A 117 22.48 63.59 2.69
C SER A 117 22.88 64.99 2.20
N ARG A 118 23.36 65.87 3.09
CA ARG A 118 23.90 67.18 2.68
C ARG A 118 25.13 67.09 1.78
N MET A 119 26.02 66.13 2.02
CA MET A 119 27.20 65.91 1.18
C MET A 119 26.81 65.41 -0.20
N VAL A 120 25.87 64.47 -0.29
CA VAL A 120 25.33 63.98 -1.57
C VAL A 120 24.68 65.11 -2.35
N TYR A 121 23.81 65.92 -1.72
CA TYR A 121 23.18 67.06 -2.39
C TYR A 121 24.18 68.11 -2.87
N ARG A 122 25.27 68.34 -2.13
CA ARG A 122 26.35 69.26 -2.56
C ARG A 122 27.18 68.68 -3.69
N GLY A 123 27.45 67.37 -3.69
CA GLY A 123 28.14 66.68 -4.77
C GLY A 123 27.36 66.73 -6.08
N VAL A 124 26.06 66.37 -6.02
CA VAL A 124 25.16 66.38 -7.17
C VAL A 124 24.98 67.77 -7.76
N ARG A 125 24.90 68.83 -6.93
CA ARG A 125 24.85 70.22 -7.43
C ARG A 125 26.12 70.66 -8.13
N LYS A 126 27.28 70.09 -7.78
CA LYS A 126 28.56 70.42 -8.41
C LYS A 126 28.71 69.76 -9.78
N ASP A 127 28.17 68.55 -9.94
CA ASP A 127 28.17 67.82 -11.21
C ASP A 127 27.13 68.35 -12.22
N ILE A 128 26.02 68.93 -11.75
CA ILE A 128 25.01 69.55 -12.64
C ILE A 128 25.44 70.94 -13.14
N ALA A 129 26.40 71.60 -12.47
CA ALA A 129 26.86 72.94 -12.82
C ALA A 129 28.08 72.97 -13.77
N ARG A 130 28.32 71.91 -14.54
CA ARG A 130 29.40 71.82 -15.52
C ARG A 130 28.89 71.49 -16.92
#